data_AF-C9X4L7-F1
#
_entry.id   AF-C9X4L7-F1
#
_cell.length_a   1.000
_cell.length_b   1.000
_cell.length_c   1.000
_cell.angle_alpha   90.00
_cell.angle_beta   90.00
_cell.angle_gamma   90.00
#
_symmetry.space_group_name_H-M   'P 1'
#
loop_
_entity.id
_entity.type
_entity.pdbx_description
1 polymer ?
#
loop_
_entity_poly.entity_id
_entity_poly.type
_entity_poly.pdbx_seq_one_letter_code
_entity_poly.pdbx_strand_id
1 'polypeptide(L)' 'AVKAMKEAGIDISNQTSDIIDPEILNNADLVVTLCGDAADKCPMTPPHVKREHWGFDDPA' A
#
# COMPACT_ATOMS: atom_id res chain seq x y z
N ALA A 1 -5.59 8.93 -9.90
CA ALA A 1 -6.36 7.97 -9.08
C ALA A 1 -7.84 8.33 -8.93
N VAL A 2 -8.22 9.44 -8.25
CA VAL A 2 -9.63 9.76 -7.91
C VAL A 2 -10.59 9.70 -9.11
N LYS A 3 -10.21 10.33 -10.24
CA LYS A 3 -11.03 10.30 -11.47
C LYS A 3 -11.23 8.88 -12.00
N ALA A 4 -10.15 8.10 -12.12
CA ALA A 4 -10.19 6.74 -12.64
C ALA A 4 -11.05 5.81 -11.78
N MET A 5 -10.96 5.90 -10.44
CA MET A 5 -11.81 5.12 -9.54
C MET A 5 -13.28 5.53 -9.64
N LYS A 6 -13.56 6.84 -9.78
CA LYS A 6 -14.91 7.35 -9.96
C LYS A 6 -15.55 6.86 -11.26
N GLU A 7 -14.78 6.74 -12.35
CA GLU A 7 -15.24 6.14 -13.62
C GLU A 7 -15.68 4.68 -13.44
N ALA A 8 -15.04 3.94 -12.53
CA ALA A 8 -15.43 2.59 -12.13
C ALA A 8 -16.53 2.55 -11.03
N GLY A 9 -17.07 3.69 -10.62
CA GLY A 9 -18.12 3.79 -9.59
C GLY A 9 -17.63 3.65 -8.15
N ILE A 10 -16.32 3.77 -7.90
CA ILE A 10 -15.71 3.67 -6.57
C ILE A 10 -15.22 5.06 -6.12
N ASP A 11 -15.74 5.55 -4.99
CA ASP A 11 -15.32 6.83 -4.43
C ASP A 11 -14.15 6.66 -3.44
N ILE A 12 -13.00 7.23 -3.80
CA ILE A 12 -11.80 7.30 -2.95
C ILE A 12 -11.48 8.74 -2.52
N SER A 13 -12.38 9.71 -2.74
CA SER A 13 -12.11 11.14 -2.51
C SER A 13 -11.83 11.51 -1.05
N ASN A 14 -12.29 10.71 -0.11
CA ASN A 14 -12.06 10.89 1.32
C ASN A 14 -10.79 10.20 1.84
N GLN A 15 -10.05 9.47 0.98
CA GLN A 15 -8.79 8.85 1.37
C GLN A 15 -7.67 9.90 1.40
N THR A 16 -6.74 9.72 2.32
CA THR A 16 -5.58 10.60 2.52
C THR A 16 -4.29 9.93 2.06
N SER A 17 -3.28 10.75 1.77
CA SER A 17 -1.94 10.29 1.43
C SER A 17 -1.08 10.33 2.69
N ASP A 18 -0.93 9.18 3.33
CA ASP A 18 -0.24 9.04 4.61
C ASP A 18 1.09 8.32 4.46
N ILE A 19 2.04 8.67 5.34
CA ILE A 19 3.29 7.91 5.49
C ILE A 19 3.02 6.61 6.25
N ILE A 20 3.92 5.63 6.13
CA ILE A 20 3.79 4.35 6.82
C ILE A 20 3.73 4.57 8.33
N ASP A 21 2.67 4.07 8.95
CA ASP A 21 2.53 3.96 10.40
C ASP A 21 3.17 2.64 10.88
N PRO A 22 4.22 2.68 11.72
CA PRO A 22 4.87 1.49 12.24
C PRO A 22 3.94 0.61 13.09
N GLU A 23 2.96 1.18 13.79
CA GLU A 23 2.02 0.42 14.62
C GLU A 23 1.07 -0.39 13.75
N ILE A 24 0.53 0.21 12.68
CA ILE A 24 -0.30 -0.51 11.70
C ILE A 24 0.54 -1.58 11.01
N LEU A 25 1.76 -1.25 10.58
CA LEU A 25 2.65 -2.17 9.88
C LEU A 25 3.01 -3.40 10.73
N ASN A 26 3.29 -3.19 12.02
CA ASN A 26 3.73 -4.26 12.91
C ASN A 26 2.61 -5.18 13.39
N ASN A 27 1.35 -4.74 13.29
CA ASN A 27 0.17 -5.51 13.71
C ASN A 27 -0.66 -6.04 12.53
N ALA A 28 -0.24 -5.80 11.29
CA ALA A 28 -0.95 -6.27 10.11
C ALA A 28 -0.78 -7.79 9.91
N ASP A 29 -1.84 -8.48 9.50
CA ASP A 29 -1.73 -9.88 9.08
C ASP A 29 -1.00 -10.03 7.74
N LEU A 30 -1.20 -9.05 6.84
CA LEU A 30 -0.65 -9.02 5.49
C LEU A 30 -0.27 -7.60 5.07
N VAL A 31 0.94 -7.45 4.53
CA VAL A 31 1.43 -6.22 3.92
C VAL A 31 1.69 -6.47 2.44
N VAL A 32 1.02 -5.69 1.58
CA VAL A 32 1.17 -5.76 0.12
C VAL A 32 1.94 -4.54 -0.38
N THR A 33 3.07 -4.77 -1.03
CA THR A 33 3.87 -3.71 -1.69
C THR A 33 3.55 -3.65 -3.17
N LEU A 34 3.32 -2.45 -3.71
CA LEU A 34 2.82 -2.27 -5.08
C LEU A 34 3.88 -1.88 -6.12
N CYS A 35 5.04 -1.37 -5.68
CA CYS A 35 6.16 -1.02 -6.56
C CYS A 35 7.48 -1.54 -5.99
N GLY A 36 8.48 -1.75 -6.85
CA GLY A 36 9.80 -2.25 -6.43
C GLY A 36 10.46 -1.35 -5.39
N ASP A 37 10.32 -0.03 -5.57
CA ASP A 37 10.77 0.98 -4.61
C ASP A 37 10.15 0.82 -3.21
N ALA A 38 8.88 0.40 -3.13
CA ALA A 38 8.22 0.12 -1.85
C ALA A 38 8.73 -1.19 -1.25
N ALA A 39 9.00 -2.22 -2.07
CA ALA A 39 9.58 -3.47 -1.57
C ALA A 39 10.96 -3.25 -0.92
N ASP A 40 11.79 -2.41 -1.54
CA ASP A 40 13.15 -2.13 -1.10
C ASP A 40 13.24 -1.16 0.08
N LYS A 41 12.33 -0.18 0.16
CA LYS A 41 12.31 0.84 1.24
C LYS A 41 11.41 0.46 2.42
N CYS A 42 10.62 -0.62 2.31
CA CYS A 42 9.73 -1.04 3.39
C CYS A 42 10.51 -1.43 4.65
N PRO A 43 10.17 -0.87 5.83
CA PRO A 43 10.74 -1.27 7.10
C PRO A 43 10.59 -2.78 7.34
N MET A 44 11.50 -3.36 8.12
CA MET A 44 11.36 -4.74 8.57
C MET A 44 10.07 -4.90 9.38
N THR A 45 9.27 -5.89 9.01
CA THR A 45 8.05 -6.28 9.72
C THR A 45 8.33 -7.47 10.66
N PRO A 46 7.57 -7.63 11.75
CA PRO A 46 7.66 -8.79 12.60
C PRO A 46 7.42 -10.11 11.84
N PRO A 47 7.93 -11.26 12.33
CA PRO A 47 7.84 -12.55 11.62
C PRO A 47 6.40 -13.06 11.37
N HIS A 48 5.43 -12.59 12.16
CA HIS A 48 4.03 -12.98 12.02
C HIS A 48 3.32 -12.23 10.88
N VAL A 49 3.88 -11.11 10.42
CA VAL A 49 3.33 -10.30 9.34
C VAL A 49 3.71 -10.92 8.01
N LYS A 50 2.71 -11.36 7.24
CA LYS A 50 2.96 -11.87 5.88
C LYS A 50 3.26 -10.71 4.94
N ARG A 51 4.19 -10.91 4.02
CA ARG A 51 4.57 -9.92 3.01
C ARG A 51 4.35 -10.46 1.62
N GLU A 52 3.64 -9.70 0.80
CA GLU A 52 3.48 -9.96 -0.62
C GLU A 52 3.93 -8.76 -1.45
N HIS A 53 4.43 -9.04 -2.65
CA HIS A 53 4.83 -8.03 -3.61
C HIS A 53 4.04 -8.21 -4.90
N TRP A 54 3.19 -7.24 -5.21
CA TRP A 54 2.38 -7.20 -6.41
C TRP A 54 2.84 -6.00 -7.24
N GLY A 55 3.85 -6.21 -8.07
CA GLY A 55 4.45 -5.13 -8.86
C GLY A 55 3.51 -4.60 -9.95
N PHE A 56 3.23 -3.31 -9.91
CA PHE A 56 2.57 -2.55 -10.96
C PHE A 56 3.42 -1.34 -11.34
N ASP A 57 3.33 -0.93 -12.60
CA ASP A 57 3.93 0.31 -13.06
C ASP A 57 3.18 1.51 -12.46
N ASP A 58 3.90 2.54 -12.05
CA ASP A 58 3.31 3.77 -11.52
C ASP A 58 2.66 4.57 -12.67
N PRO A 59 1.34 4.80 -12.67
CA PRO A 59 0.65 5.57 -13.71
C PRO A 59 0.77 7.10 -13.52
N ALA A 60 1.52 7.57 -12.51
CA ALA A 60 1.72 8.98 -12.19
C ALA A 60 2.47 9.77 -13.27
#